data_AF-A0A968NL95-F1
#
_entry.id   AF-A0A968NL95-F1
#
_cell.length_a   1.000
_cell.length_b   1.000
_cell.length_c   1.000
_cell.angle_alpha   90.00
_cell.angle_beta   90.00
_cell.angle_gamma   90.00
#
_symmetry.space_group_name_H-M   'P 1'
#
loop_
_entity.id
_entity.type
_entity.pdbx_description
1 polymer ?
#
loop_
_entity_poly.entity_id
_entity_poly.type
_entity_poly.pdbx_seq_one_letter_code
_entity_poly.pdbx_strand_id
1 'polypeptide(L)'
;MLYSERVPKIFEVGVGRNELGKTVQEFRQLMEECEKRACGSSDIARIQPVSQKLYTWLIKPLEGELKNNGIQNIVFALDRVARYVPMGALFDGKKYLIENYTIYNVLSADLTDTTKIPLKADNTTVLAMGVSEAVRQFRPLPNVPQEIDAIVRNNSSNTGIYPGQKFLNSSFDFRNLRDNLANNKILHIATHGEFVAGQKNASYLLLGTGEKLTISNIRNLTGLNNINLAVLSACQTALSGHLQDGIEIASVGYYFLNSGTKAVIA
;
A
#
# COMPACT_ATOMS: atom_id res chain seq x y z
N MET A 1 12.73 -9.65 -14.78
CA MET A 1 12.46 -9.39 -16.21
C MET A 1 12.14 -7.91 -16.35
N LEU A 2 12.81 -7.21 -17.26
CA LEU A 2 12.58 -5.79 -17.51
C LEU A 2 11.87 -5.63 -18.85
N TYR A 3 10.80 -4.83 -18.86
CA TYR A 3 10.04 -4.47 -20.05
C TYR A 3 10.31 -2.99 -20.39
N SER A 4 11.33 -2.73 -21.20
CA SER A 4 11.64 -1.39 -21.73
C SER A 4 11.55 -1.32 -23.27
N GLU A 5 11.43 -2.49 -23.95
CA GLU A 5 11.39 -2.65 -25.40
C GLU A 5 10.35 -3.74 -25.79
N ARG A 6 10.15 -4.02 -27.09
CA ARG A 6 9.21 -5.07 -27.56
C ARG A 6 9.60 -6.50 -27.13
N VAL A 7 10.82 -6.71 -26.64
CA VAL A 7 11.32 -7.99 -26.15
C VAL A 7 11.78 -7.83 -24.69
N PRO A 8 11.32 -8.68 -23.76
CA PRO A 8 11.75 -8.61 -22.37
C PRO A 8 13.23 -8.92 -22.21
N LYS A 9 13.93 -8.12 -21.40
CA LYS A 9 15.31 -8.41 -20.98
C LYS A 9 15.30 -9.22 -19.69
N ILE A 10 16.07 -10.31 -19.66
CA ILE A 10 16.19 -11.21 -18.50
C ILE A 10 17.54 -10.96 -17.84
N PHE A 11 17.51 -10.78 -16.52
CA PHE A 11 18.68 -10.60 -15.69
C PHE A 11 18.65 -11.71 -14.64
N GLU A 12 19.61 -12.62 -14.72
CA GLU A 12 19.79 -13.68 -13.74
C GLU A 12 20.75 -13.22 -12.65
N VAL A 13 20.44 -13.60 -11.41
CA VAL A 13 21.28 -13.30 -10.25
C VAL A 13 21.56 -14.56 -9.48
N GLY A 14 22.79 -14.68 -8.98
CA GLY A 14 23.29 -15.87 -8.28
C GLY A 14 22.78 -15.99 -6.83
N VAL A 15 21.49 -15.77 -6.58
CA VAL A 15 20.87 -15.94 -5.26
C VAL A 15 19.72 -16.96 -5.34
N GLY A 16 19.76 -17.97 -4.48
CA GLY A 16 18.71 -18.98 -4.39
C GLY A 16 17.45 -18.47 -3.69
N ARG A 17 16.29 -19.08 -3.99
CA ARG A 17 14.99 -18.71 -3.41
C ARG A 17 15.00 -18.66 -1.88
N ASN A 18 15.63 -19.64 -1.23
CA ASN A 18 15.71 -19.71 0.24
C ASN A 18 16.55 -18.57 0.82
N GLU A 19 17.68 -18.23 0.20
CA GLU A 19 18.51 -17.14 0.68
C GLU A 19 17.81 -15.79 0.51
N LEU A 20 17.23 -15.54 -0.67
CA LEU A 20 16.43 -14.36 -0.92
C LEU A 20 15.31 -14.23 0.13
N GLY A 21 14.54 -15.30 0.35
CA GLY A 21 13.44 -15.26 1.30
C GLY A 21 13.86 -14.96 2.74
N LYS A 22 14.97 -15.54 3.21
CA LYS A 22 15.54 -15.23 4.53
C LYS A 22 15.95 -13.76 4.64
N THR A 23 16.64 -13.23 3.63
CA THR A 23 17.07 -11.82 3.63
C THR A 23 15.89 -10.85 3.58
N VAL A 24 14.84 -11.16 2.83
CA VAL A 24 13.61 -10.34 2.79
C VAL A 24 12.91 -10.36 4.15
N GLN A 25 12.82 -11.52 4.80
CA GLN A 25 12.24 -11.65 6.13
C GLN A 25 13.03 -10.85 7.17
N GLU A 26 14.37 -10.98 7.15
CA GLU A 26 15.26 -10.20 8.01
C GLU A 26 15.07 -8.69 7.81
N PHE A 27 15.03 -8.25 6.55
CA PHE A 27 14.83 -6.83 6.23
C PHE A 27 13.51 -6.29 6.79
N ARG A 28 12.41 -7.03 6.61
CA ARG A 28 11.11 -6.66 7.18
C ARG A 28 11.12 -6.61 8.69
N GLN A 29 11.70 -7.62 9.33
CA GLN A 29 11.76 -7.68 10.79
C GLN A 29 12.52 -6.47 11.35
N LEU A 30 13.65 -6.11 10.75
CA LEU A 30 14.43 -4.94 11.18
C LEU A 30 13.65 -3.63 11.01
N MET A 31 12.91 -3.48 9.91
CA MET A 31 12.04 -2.32 9.68
C MET A 31 10.90 -2.23 10.71
N GLU A 32 10.25 -3.36 11.02
CA GLU A 32 9.18 -3.42 12.03
C GLU A 32 9.70 -3.13 13.45
N GLU A 33 10.90 -3.62 13.79
CA GLU A 33 11.57 -3.33 15.06
C GLU A 33 11.94 -1.84 15.19
N CYS A 34 12.36 -1.23 14.08
CA CYS A 34 12.68 0.19 13.97
C CYS A 34 11.43 1.05 14.19
N GLU A 35 10.33 0.74 13.49
CA GLU A 35 9.06 1.47 13.61
C GLU A 35 8.53 1.45 15.05
N LYS A 36 8.54 0.29 15.71
CA LYS A 36 8.10 0.12 17.10
C LYS A 36 8.90 0.96 18.11
N ARG A 37 10.17 1.28 17.80
CA ARG A 37 11.08 2.01 18.69
C ARG A 37 11.33 3.45 18.25
N ALA A 38 10.58 3.96 17.28
CA ALA A 38 10.83 5.27 16.68
C ALA A 38 12.27 5.39 16.14
N CYS A 39 12.64 4.48 15.25
CA CYS A 39 13.82 4.44 14.39
C CYS A 39 15.00 5.35 14.77
N GLY A 40 16.03 4.78 15.38
CA GLY A 40 17.29 5.47 15.66
C GLY A 40 18.39 5.22 14.61
N SER A 41 19.50 5.94 14.71
CA SER A 41 20.68 5.77 13.85
C SER A 41 21.27 4.34 13.91
N SER A 42 21.22 3.71 15.08
CA SER A 42 21.64 2.31 15.26
C SER A 42 20.76 1.31 14.51
N ASP A 43 19.46 1.61 14.37
CA ASP A 43 18.52 0.78 13.61
C ASP A 43 18.80 0.89 12.12
N ILE A 44 19.00 2.11 11.64
CA ILE A 44 19.38 2.38 10.24
C ILE A 44 20.69 1.68 9.90
N ALA A 45 21.70 1.72 10.79
CA ALA A 45 22.98 1.03 10.58
C ALA A 45 22.84 -0.49 10.48
N ARG A 46 21.82 -1.09 11.11
CA ARG A 46 21.50 -2.53 10.98
C ARG A 46 20.69 -2.84 9.72
N ILE A 47 19.78 -1.93 9.33
CA ILE A 47 18.90 -2.09 8.17
C ILE A 47 19.67 -1.94 6.85
N GLN A 48 20.54 -0.94 6.75
CA GLN A 48 21.21 -0.58 5.49
C GLN A 48 22.01 -1.74 4.85
N PRO A 49 22.79 -2.56 5.57
CA PRO A 49 23.47 -3.70 4.97
C PRO A 49 22.53 -4.72 4.33
N VAL A 50 21.40 -5.03 4.99
CA VAL A 50 20.41 -5.99 4.47
C VAL A 50 19.70 -5.40 3.25
N SER A 51 19.33 -4.12 3.34
CA SER A 51 18.75 -3.35 2.24
C SER A 51 19.69 -3.31 1.02
N GLN A 52 20.99 -3.07 1.23
CA GLN A 52 21.99 -3.02 0.16
C GLN A 52 22.26 -4.39 -0.47
N LYS A 53 22.18 -5.47 0.31
CA LYS A 53 22.23 -6.85 -0.21
C LYS A 53 21.08 -7.09 -1.18
N LEU A 54 19.85 -6.74 -0.79
CA LEU A 54 18.67 -6.83 -1.65
C LEU A 54 18.76 -5.92 -2.88
N TYR A 55 19.25 -4.68 -2.73
CA TYR A 55 19.50 -3.78 -3.86
C TYR A 55 20.46 -4.40 -4.89
N THR A 56 21.56 -4.99 -4.40
CA THR A 56 22.58 -5.62 -5.23
C THR A 56 22.02 -6.77 -6.05
N TRP A 57 21.08 -7.54 -5.50
CA TRP A 57 20.44 -8.63 -6.24
C TRP A 57 19.30 -8.17 -7.15
N LEU A 58 18.47 -7.23 -6.70
CA LEU A 58 17.20 -6.94 -7.38
C LEU A 58 17.29 -5.76 -8.35
N ILE A 59 18.14 -4.77 -8.06
CA ILE A 59 18.17 -3.50 -8.80
C ILE A 59 19.48 -3.32 -9.56
N LYS A 60 20.62 -3.60 -8.94
CA LYS A 60 21.95 -3.38 -9.55
C LYS A 60 22.11 -3.97 -10.96
N PRO A 61 21.62 -5.18 -11.27
CA PRO A 61 21.70 -5.72 -12.64
C PRO A 61 20.96 -4.86 -13.68
N LEU A 62 19.97 -4.07 -13.26
CA LEU A 62 19.10 -3.26 -14.12
C LEU A 62 19.60 -1.81 -14.28
N GLU A 63 20.51 -1.33 -13.43
CA GLU A 63 20.89 0.10 -13.38
C GLU A 63 21.34 0.66 -14.72
N GLY A 64 22.11 -0.13 -15.49
CA GLY A 64 22.57 0.27 -16.82
C GLY A 64 21.40 0.56 -17.76
N GLU A 65 20.39 -0.31 -17.78
CA GLU A 65 19.19 -0.13 -18.59
C GLU A 65 18.36 1.07 -18.12
N LEU A 66 18.17 1.21 -16.80
CA LEU A 66 17.40 2.30 -16.22
C LEU A 66 18.04 3.66 -16.58
N LYS A 67 19.37 3.77 -16.46
CA LYS A 67 20.10 5.00 -16.75
C LYS A 67 20.16 5.30 -18.25
N ASN A 68 20.51 4.31 -19.08
CA ASN A 68 20.70 4.51 -20.51
C ASN A 68 19.40 4.90 -21.23
N ASN A 69 18.25 4.48 -20.70
CA ASN A 69 16.93 4.83 -21.23
C ASN A 69 16.27 6.01 -20.51
N GLY A 70 16.96 6.66 -19.56
CA GLY A 70 16.42 7.81 -18.83
C GLY A 70 15.14 7.50 -18.05
N ILE A 71 15.03 6.29 -17.50
CA ILE A 71 13.83 5.83 -16.78
C ILE A 71 13.66 6.61 -15.47
N GLN A 72 12.46 7.12 -15.23
CA GLN A 72 12.10 7.86 -14.01
C GLN A 72 11.05 7.14 -13.16
N ASN A 73 10.31 6.19 -13.75
CA ASN A 73 9.23 5.47 -13.11
C ASN A 73 9.50 3.97 -13.24
N ILE A 74 9.41 3.23 -12.13
CA ILE A 74 9.59 1.78 -12.12
C ILE A 74 8.30 1.14 -11.61
N VAL A 75 7.75 0.23 -12.40
CA VAL A 75 6.57 -0.57 -12.06
C VAL A 75 7.04 -1.99 -11.77
N PHE A 76 6.86 -2.44 -10.53
CA PHE A 76 7.25 -3.77 -10.08
C PHE A 76 6.06 -4.73 -10.07
N ALA A 77 6.13 -5.76 -10.92
CA ALA A 77 5.28 -6.95 -10.82
C ALA A 77 6.05 -8.03 -10.05
N LEU A 78 5.85 -8.10 -8.74
CA LEU A 78 6.63 -8.95 -7.83
C LEU A 78 5.97 -10.32 -7.65
N ASP A 79 6.79 -11.36 -7.57
CA ASP A 79 6.34 -12.73 -7.34
C ASP A 79 6.86 -13.28 -6.01
N ARG A 80 6.08 -14.16 -5.39
CA ARG A 80 6.41 -14.86 -4.14
C ARG A 80 6.95 -13.93 -3.06
N VAL A 81 8.11 -14.29 -2.51
CA VAL A 81 8.74 -13.58 -1.40
C VAL A 81 9.21 -12.16 -1.79
N ALA A 82 9.38 -11.87 -3.08
CA ALA A 82 9.75 -10.53 -3.51
C ALA A 82 8.63 -9.52 -3.23
N ARG A 83 7.36 -9.95 -3.12
CA ARG A 83 6.22 -9.07 -2.79
C ARG A 83 6.37 -8.40 -1.42
N TYR A 84 7.15 -9.00 -0.52
CA TYR A 84 7.43 -8.45 0.81
C TYR A 84 8.52 -7.39 0.82
N VAL A 85 9.24 -7.19 -0.29
CA VAL A 85 10.34 -6.23 -0.32
C VAL A 85 9.77 -4.82 -0.39
N PRO A 86 10.07 -3.94 0.58
CA PRO A 86 9.76 -2.52 0.45
C PRO A 86 10.72 -1.91 -0.57
N MET A 87 10.39 -2.02 -1.87
CA MET A 87 11.29 -1.68 -2.98
C MET A 87 11.86 -0.26 -2.89
N GLY A 88 11.07 0.70 -2.39
CA GLY A 88 11.53 2.08 -2.19
C GLY A 88 12.62 2.24 -1.14
N ALA A 89 12.71 1.33 -0.18
CA ALA A 89 13.70 1.34 0.89
C ALA A 89 14.97 0.55 0.55
N LEU A 90 15.14 0.08 -0.70
CA LEU A 90 16.37 -0.56 -1.16
C LEU A 90 17.48 0.49 -1.32
N PHE A 91 18.60 0.28 -0.62
CA PHE A 91 19.69 1.23 -0.48
C PHE A 91 20.86 0.89 -1.41
N ASP A 92 21.27 1.82 -2.26
CA ASP A 92 22.35 1.61 -3.22
C ASP A 92 23.76 1.76 -2.60
N GLY A 93 23.84 2.13 -1.32
CA GLY A 93 25.05 2.50 -0.60
C GLY A 93 25.20 4.02 -0.37
N LYS A 94 24.37 4.82 -1.02
CA LYS A 94 24.32 6.29 -0.91
C LYS A 94 22.90 6.81 -0.75
N LYS A 95 21.96 6.29 -1.54
CA LYS A 95 20.55 6.69 -1.61
C LYS A 95 19.64 5.46 -1.60
N TYR A 96 18.42 5.67 -1.16
CA TYR A 96 17.32 4.72 -1.32
C TYR A 96 16.71 4.83 -2.73
N LEU A 97 16.16 3.73 -3.23
CA LEU A 97 15.62 3.65 -4.59
C LEU A 97 14.55 4.73 -4.86
N ILE A 98 13.71 5.03 -3.86
CA ILE A 98 12.66 6.04 -3.96
C ILE A 98 13.21 7.47 -4.16
N GLU A 99 14.47 7.73 -3.80
CA GLU A 99 15.10 9.04 -3.99
C GLU A 99 15.50 9.30 -5.45
N ASN A 100 15.60 8.24 -6.26
CA ASN A 100 15.98 8.34 -7.67
C ASN A 100 14.81 8.06 -8.62
N TYR A 101 13.81 7.28 -8.19
CA TYR A 101 12.72 6.80 -9.05
C TYR A 101 11.37 6.91 -8.35
N THR A 102 10.33 7.16 -9.13
CA THR A 102 8.94 6.94 -8.69
C THR A 102 8.64 5.45 -8.78
N ILE A 103 8.12 4.87 -7.70
CA ILE A 103 7.96 3.42 -7.56
C ILE A 103 6.49 3.06 -7.45
N TYR A 104 6.07 2.08 -8.26
CA TYR A 104 4.74 1.48 -8.23
C TYR A 104 4.87 -0.03 -8.07
N ASN A 105 4.01 -0.63 -7.25
CA ASN A 105 3.88 -2.09 -7.18
C ASN A 105 2.55 -2.49 -7.82
N VAL A 106 2.59 -3.52 -8.64
CA VAL A 106 1.41 -4.08 -9.31
C VAL A 106 1.30 -5.56 -9.03
N LEU A 107 0.05 -6.04 -9.03
CA LEU A 107 -0.24 -7.46 -8.82
C LEU A 107 0.16 -8.31 -10.03
N SER A 108 -0.11 -7.78 -11.21
CA SER A 108 0.25 -8.34 -12.51
C SER A 108 0.34 -7.19 -13.51
N ALA A 109 1.26 -7.30 -14.45
CA ALA A 109 1.37 -6.36 -15.56
C ALA A 109 0.06 -6.31 -16.38
N ASP A 110 -0.56 -7.47 -16.63
CA ASP A 110 -1.77 -7.59 -17.46
C ASP A 110 -3.02 -7.00 -16.81
N LEU A 111 -3.04 -6.89 -15.48
CA LEU A 111 -4.16 -6.35 -14.71
C LEU A 111 -4.00 -4.85 -14.42
N THR A 112 -2.91 -4.24 -14.86
CA THR A 112 -2.61 -2.84 -14.54
C THR A 112 -2.86 -1.95 -15.75
N ASP A 113 -3.91 -1.14 -15.65
CA ASP A 113 -4.10 -0.01 -16.54
C ASP A 113 -3.11 1.11 -16.17
N THR A 114 -2.11 1.33 -17.03
CA THR A 114 -1.10 2.39 -16.85
C THR A 114 -1.48 3.71 -17.51
N THR A 115 -2.72 3.83 -18.01
CA THR A 115 -3.20 5.10 -18.56
C THR A 115 -3.17 6.19 -17.50
N LYS A 116 -2.64 7.36 -17.87
CA LYS A 116 -2.58 8.50 -16.96
C LYS A 116 -3.99 8.95 -16.62
N ILE A 117 -4.32 8.91 -15.33
CA ILE A 117 -5.55 9.48 -14.81
C ILE A 117 -5.20 10.81 -14.17
N PRO A 118 -5.46 11.96 -14.82
CA PRO A 118 -5.17 13.26 -14.25
C PRO A 118 -6.11 13.52 -13.07
N LEU A 119 -5.59 13.42 -11.85
CA LEU A 119 -6.26 13.92 -10.64
C LEU A 119 -5.87 15.38 -10.45
N LYS A 120 -6.76 16.31 -10.80
CA LYS A 120 -6.60 17.74 -10.46
C LYS A 120 -7.31 17.99 -9.14
N ALA A 121 -6.61 18.54 -8.14
CA ALA A 121 -7.14 18.70 -6.79
C ALA A 121 -8.52 19.37 -6.74
N ASP A 122 -8.71 20.45 -7.50
CA ASP A 122 -9.98 21.21 -7.47
C ASP A 122 -11.19 20.48 -8.06
N ASN A 123 -10.97 19.49 -8.93
CA ASN A 123 -12.05 18.73 -9.58
C ASN A 123 -12.08 17.25 -9.14
N THR A 124 -11.33 16.89 -8.11
CA THR A 124 -11.22 15.52 -7.60
C THR A 124 -11.87 15.44 -6.23
N THR A 125 -13.04 14.79 -6.16
CA THR A 125 -13.77 14.62 -4.91
C THR A 125 -13.24 13.44 -4.10
N VAL A 126 -13.14 13.61 -2.79
CA VAL A 126 -12.67 12.58 -1.84
C VAL A 126 -13.78 12.15 -0.88
N LEU A 127 -13.89 10.84 -0.68
CA LEU A 127 -14.59 10.23 0.44
C LEU A 127 -13.55 9.77 1.46
N ALA A 128 -13.47 10.45 2.60
CA ALA A 128 -12.59 10.05 3.70
C ALA A 128 -13.42 9.47 4.85
N MET A 129 -13.05 8.30 5.35
CA MET A 129 -13.78 7.63 6.42
C MET A 129 -12.80 7.07 7.43
N GLY A 130 -13.12 7.12 8.73
CA GLY A 130 -12.21 6.58 9.71
C GLY A 130 -12.76 6.36 11.10
N VAL A 131 -12.03 5.60 11.90
CA VAL A 131 -12.32 5.31 13.31
C VAL A 131 -11.23 5.92 14.18
N SER A 132 -11.59 6.89 15.00
CA SER A 132 -10.68 7.52 15.96
C SER A 132 -10.92 7.05 17.40
N GLU A 133 -12.16 6.72 17.73
CA GLU A 133 -12.56 6.26 19.05
C GLU A 133 -12.21 4.78 19.29
N ALA A 134 -12.17 4.37 20.56
CA ALA A 134 -12.02 2.96 20.90
C ALA A 134 -13.28 2.19 20.49
N VAL A 135 -13.11 1.06 19.80
CA VAL A 135 -14.22 0.23 19.32
C VAL A 135 -13.91 -1.23 19.61
N ARG A 136 -14.79 -1.88 20.38
CA ARG A 136 -14.58 -3.24 20.90
C ARG A 136 -13.22 -3.37 21.63
N GLN A 137 -12.35 -4.28 21.19
CA GLN A 137 -11.01 -4.50 21.74
C GLN A 137 -9.94 -3.56 21.15
N PHE A 138 -10.27 -2.74 20.15
CA PHE A 138 -9.31 -1.90 19.46
C PHE A 138 -9.12 -0.57 20.19
N ARG A 139 -7.86 -0.20 20.38
CA ARG A 139 -7.46 1.08 21.00
C ARG A 139 -7.84 2.26 20.11
N PRO A 140 -8.06 3.45 20.69
CA PRO A 140 -8.35 4.65 19.89
C PRO A 140 -7.18 5.01 18.97
N LEU A 141 -7.50 5.60 17.82
CA LEU A 141 -6.55 6.16 16.85
C LEU A 141 -6.73 7.70 16.84
N PRO A 142 -6.17 8.43 17.83
CA PRO A 142 -6.52 9.83 18.07
C PRO A 142 -6.14 10.79 16.94
N ASN A 143 -5.24 10.38 16.04
CA ASN A 143 -4.77 11.22 14.93
C ASN A 143 -5.61 11.08 13.66
N VAL A 144 -6.54 10.12 13.60
CA VAL A 144 -7.42 9.91 12.42
C VAL A 144 -8.22 11.16 12.04
N PRO A 145 -8.80 11.94 12.99
CA PRO A 145 -9.49 13.17 12.63
C PRO A 145 -8.56 14.20 11.99
N GLN A 146 -7.33 14.35 12.51
CA GLN A 146 -6.33 15.27 11.97
C GLN A 146 -5.87 14.84 10.57
N GLU A 147 -5.65 13.54 10.36
CA GLU A 147 -5.34 12.96 9.04
C GLU A 147 -6.44 13.28 8.03
N ILE A 148 -7.71 13.02 8.37
CA ILE A 148 -8.85 13.27 7.49
C ILE A 148 -9.04 14.78 7.24
N ASP A 149 -8.83 15.64 8.23
CA ASP A 149 -8.93 17.10 8.08
C ASP A 149 -7.84 17.71 7.20
N ALA A 150 -6.67 17.07 7.12
CA ALA A 150 -5.61 17.44 6.19
C ALA A 150 -5.94 17.05 4.72
N ILE A 151 -6.85 16.10 4.52
CA ILE A 151 -7.24 15.60 3.20
C ILE A 151 -8.50 16.32 2.69
N VAL A 152 -9.54 16.42 3.52
CA VAL A 152 -10.88 16.87 3.11
C VAL A 152 -11.07 18.36 3.32
N ARG A 153 -11.29 19.07 2.22
CA ARG A 153 -11.76 20.45 2.18
C ARG A 153 -13.29 20.47 2.12
N ASN A 154 -13.93 21.12 3.07
CA ASN A 154 -15.37 21.35 3.06
C ASN A 154 -15.74 22.66 3.79
N ASN A 155 -17.03 22.97 3.90
CA ASN A 155 -17.51 24.22 4.50
C ASN A 155 -17.05 24.42 5.97
N SER A 156 -16.65 23.36 6.67
CA SER A 156 -16.20 23.39 8.06
C SER A 156 -14.68 23.30 8.20
N SER A 157 -13.95 22.97 7.14
CA SER A 157 -12.48 22.85 7.13
C SER A 157 -11.92 23.28 5.78
N ASN A 158 -11.21 24.40 5.75
CA ASN A 158 -10.57 24.91 4.54
C ASN A 158 -9.10 24.52 4.41
N THR A 159 -8.59 23.68 5.33
CA THR A 159 -7.18 23.25 5.34
C THR A 159 -6.91 22.01 4.47
N GLY A 160 -7.96 21.25 4.17
CA GLY A 160 -7.84 20.05 3.33
C GLY A 160 -7.51 20.38 1.87
N ILE A 161 -6.98 19.38 1.17
CA ILE A 161 -6.52 19.51 -0.23
C ILE A 161 -7.66 19.31 -1.22
N TYR A 162 -8.53 18.31 -0.98
CA TYR A 162 -9.54 17.86 -1.94
C TYR A 162 -10.95 18.18 -1.44
N PRO A 163 -11.86 18.72 -2.28
CA PRO A 163 -13.27 18.86 -1.89
C PRO A 163 -13.87 17.48 -1.59
N GLY A 164 -14.69 17.35 -0.55
CA GLY A 164 -15.21 16.02 -0.25
C GLY A 164 -16.06 15.88 1.00
N GLN A 165 -16.30 14.62 1.35
CA GLN A 165 -17.07 14.21 2.52
C GLN A 165 -16.17 13.46 3.49
N LYS A 166 -16.41 13.66 4.79
CA LYS A 166 -15.76 12.91 5.85
C LYS A 166 -16.78 12.20 6.74
N PHE A 167 -16.51 10.95 7.11
CA PHE A 167 -17.32 10.16 8.04
C PHE A 167 -16.43 9.58 9.14
N LEU A 168 -16.67 9.97 10.40
CA LEU A 168 -15.88 9.51 11.54
C LEU A 168 -16.70 8.61 12.48
N ASN A 169 -16.01 7.67 13.13
CA ASN A 169 -16.55 6.81 14.18
C ASN A 169 -17.84 6.12 13.75
N SER A 170 -18.93 6.23 14.50
CA SER A 170 -20.21 5.59 14.16
C SER A 170 -20.75 5.98 12.79
N SER A 171 -20.36 7.13 12.24
CA SER A 171 -20.73 7.54 10.88
C SER A 171 -19.94 6.80 9.80
N PHE A 172 -18.77 6.23 10.14
CA PHE A 172 -18.07 5.28 9.27
C PHE A 172 -18.70 3.89 9.39
N ASP A 173 -19.81 3.73 8.68
CA ASP A 173 -20.54 2.48 8.54
C ASP A 173 -20.58 2.00 7.07
N PHE A 174 -21.10 0.78 6.86
CA PHE A 174 -21.17 0.19 5.52
C PHE A 174 -22.10 0.96 4.58
N ARG A 175 -23.17 1.56 5.10
CA ARG A 175 -24.18 2.28 4.30
C ARG A 175 -23.57 3.56 3.75
N ASN A 176 -22.95 4.37 4.60
CA ASN A 176 -22.29 5.60 4.19
C ASN A 176 -21.12 5.33 3.24
N LEU A 177 -20.39 4.23 3.44
CA LEU A 177 -19.39 3.81 2.46
C LEU A 177 -20.05 3.50 1.10
N ARG A 178 -20.99 2.55 1.06
CA ARG A 178 -21.66 2.12 -0.17
C ARG A 178 -22.31 3.27 -0.93
N ASP A 179 -23.02 4.15 -0.23
CA ASP A 179 -23.86 5.17 -0.84
C ASP A 179 -23.08 6.38 -1.36
N ASN A 180 -21.82 6.57 -0.93
CA ASN A 180 -21.00 7.73 -1.33
C ASN A 180 -19.85 7.40 -2.30
N LEU A 181 -19.56 6.12 -2.59
CA LEU A 181 -18.44 5.73 -3.47
C LEU A 181 -18.55 6.29 -4.89
N ALA A 182 -19.72 6.20 -5.52
CA ALA A 182 -19.90 6.54 -6.93
C ALA A 182 -19.67 8.03 -7.25
N ASN A 183 -19.77 8.91 -6.24
CA ASN A 183 -19.61 10.36 -6.41
C ASN A 183 -18.18 10.85 -6.16
N ASN A 184 -17.26 9.94 -5.82
CA ASN A 184 -15.90 10.27 -5.44
C ASN A 184 -14.89 9.63 -6.37
N LYS A 185 -13.71 10.26 -6.48
CA LYS A 185 -12.56 9.77 -7.25
C LYS A 185 -11.45 9.26 -6.35
N ILE A 186 -11.43 9.71 -5.09
CA ILE A 186 -10.51 9.23 -4.06
C ILE A 186 -11.34 8.64 -2.92
N LEU A 187 -10.92 7.47 -2.45
CA LEU A 187 -11.39 6.88 -1.20
C LEU A 187 -10.22 6.88 -0.21
N HIS A 188 -10.42 7.38 0.99
CA HIS A 188 -9.43 7.29 2.07
C HIS A 188 -10.09 6.63 3.28
N ILE A 189 -9.53 5.52 3.76
CA ILE A 189 -10.02 4.78 4.92
C ILE A 189 -8.91 4.76 5.98
N ALA A 190 -9.17 5.33 7.15
CA ALA A 190 -8.25 5.40 8.28
C ALA A 190 -8.82 4.66 9.49
N THR A 191 -8.40 3.41 9.73
CA THR A 191 -9.01 2.53 10.74
C THR A 191 -8.10 1.38 11.15
N HIS A 192 -8.56 0.48 12.03
CA HIS A 192 -7.88 -0.79 12.28
C HIS A 192 -8.16 -1.81 11.18
N GLY A 193 -7.16 -2.58 10.79
CA GLY A 193 -7.28 -3.75 9.91
C GLY A 193 -6.91 -5.04 10.63
N GLU A 194 -7.56 -6.14 10.26
CA GLU A 194 -7.08 -7.49 10.58
C GLU A 194 -6.90 -8.28 9.28
N PHE A 195 -5.74 -8.94 9.14
CA PHE A 195 -5.27 -9.53 7.90
C PHE A 195 -4.66 -10.87 8.30
N VAL A 196 -5.38 -11.94 7.95
CA VAL A 196 -5.06 -13.29 8.42
C VAL A 196 -4.46 -14.06 7.25
N ALA A 197 -3.16 -14.31 7.35
CA ALA A 197 -2.38 -15.04 6.35
C ALA A 197 -2.97 -16.44 6.12
N GLY A 198 -3.09 -16.86 4.85
CA GLY A 198 -3.76 -18.12 4.47
C GLY A 198 -5.29 -18.15 4.63
N GLN A 199 -5.91 -17.21 5.36
CA GLN A 199 -7.36 -17.15 5.58
C GLN A 199 -7.94 -15.82 5.10
N LYS A 200 -7.96 -15.62 3.78
CA LYS A 200 -8.44 -14.37 3.16
C LYS A 200 -9.79 -13.91 3.71
N ASN A 201 -10.77 -14.80 3.88
CA ASN A 201 -12.11 -14.45 4.35
C ASN A 201 -12.19 -14.05 5.83
N ALA A 202 -11.12 -14.28 6.61
CA ALA A 202 -11.00 -13.80 7.99
C ALA A 202 -10.41 -12.39 8.08
N SER A 203 -9.96 -11.81 6.95
CA SER A 203 -9.41 -10.44 6.90
C SER A 203 -10.51 -9.39 6.74
N TYR A 204 -10.38 -8.25 7.40
CA TYR A 204 -11.37 -7.16 7.41
C TYR A 204 -10.77 -5.80 7.79
N LEU A 205 -11.50 -4.73 7.46
CA LEU A 205 -11.32 -3.39 8.05
C LEU A 205 -12.39 -3.15 9.10
N LEU A 206 -12.06 -2.45 10.18
CA LEU A 206 -13.01 -2.16 11.26
C LEU A 206 -13.85 -0.93 10.91
N LEU A 207 -15.18 -1.07 10.97
CA LEU A 207 -16.12 0.05 10.89
C LEU A 207 -16.31 0.67 12.28
N GLY A 208 -16.67 1.95 12.35
CA GLY A 208 -16.83 2.61 13.65
C GLY A 208 -18.10 2.18 14.41
N THR A 209 -18.99 1.43 13.78
CA THR A 209 -20.06 0.67 14.44
C THR A 209 -19.55 -0.57 15.18
N GLY A 210 -18.28 -0.94 14.99
CA GLY A 210 -17.69 -2.19 15.43
C GLY A 210 -17.99 -3.37 14.51
N GLU A 211 -18.68 -3.16 13.40
CA GLU A 211 -18.85 -4.20 12.37
C GLU A 211 -17.55 -4.38 11.57
N LYS A 212 -17.45 -5.53 10.89
CA LYS A 212 -16.30 -5.87 10.04
C LYS A 212 -16.65 -5.59 8.60
N LEU A 213 -15.89 -4.72 7.93
CA LEU A 213 -15.89 -4.60 6.47
C LEU A 213 -15.06 -5.75 5.90
N THR A 214 -15.71 -6.87 5.62
CA THR A 214 -15.04 -8.08 5.12
C THR A 214 -14.76 -7.97 3.61
N ILE A 215 -13.90 -8.86 3.12
CA ILE A 215 -13.65 -9.02 1.67
C ILE A 215 -14.96 -9.27 0.89
N SER A 216 -15.89 -10.04 1.45
CA SER A 216 -17.20 -10.28 0.82
C SER A 216 -18.02 -8.99 0.72
N ASN A 217 -17.95 -8.11 1.72
CA ASN A 217 -18.60 -6.80 1.64
C ASN A 217 -17.98 -5.94 0.55
N ILE A 218 -16.64 -5.93 0.44
CA ILE A 218 -15.91 -5.13 -0.56
C ILE A 218 -16.28 -5.57 -1.98
N ARG A 219 -16.35 -6.88 -2.26
CA ARG A 219 -16.78 -7.38 -3.58
C ARG A 219 -18.20 -6.99 -3.96
N ASN A 220 -19.04 -6.69 -2.96
CA ASN A 220 -20.43 -6.28 -3.17
C ASN A 220 -20.59 -4.74 -3.21
N LEU A 221 -19.51 -3.97 -3.04
CA LEU A 221 -19.57 -2.52 -3.18
C LEU A 221 -19.70 -2.14 -4.65
N THR A 222 -20.79 -1.47 -4.97
CA THR A 222 -20.97 -0.79 -6.26
C THR A 222 -20.30 0.58 -6.22
N GLY A 223 -19.69 1.02 -7.32
CA GLY A 223 -19.09 2.36 -7.44
C GLY A 223 -17.58 2.42 -7.18
N LEU A 224 -16.94 1.31 -6.76
CA LEU A 224 -15.47 1.24 -6.65
C LEU A 224 -14.77 1.48 -8.00
N ASN A 225 -15.40 1.12 -9.11
CA ASN A 225 -14.94 1.45 -10.46
C ASN A 225 -14.85 2.96 -10.76
N ASN A 226 -15.48 3.82 -9.95
CA ASN A 226 -15.34 5.27 -10.06
C ASN A 226 -14.15 5.81 -9.27
N ILE A 227 -13.58 5.00 -8.36
CA ILE A 227 -12.43 5.37 -7.53
C ILE A 227 -11.15 5.20 -8.33
N ASN A 228 -10.43 6.29 -8.50
CA ASN A 228 -9.11 6.32 -9.13
C ASN A 228 -8.01 5.93 -8.13
N LEU A 229 -8.16 6.31 -6.86
CA LEU A 229 -7.22 6.01 -5.79
C LEU A 229 -7.96 5.64 -4.51
N ALA A 230 -7.69 4.46 -3.96
CA ALA A 230 -8.04 4.12 -2.59
C ALA A 230 -6.79 4.16 -1.69
N VAL A 231 -6.86 4.86 -0.58
CA VAL A 231 -5.82 4.89 0.46
C VAL A 231 -6.36 4.14 1.67
N LEU A 232 -5.70 3.06 2.07
CA LEU A 232 -6.05 2.23 3.21
C LEU A 232 -5.01 2.51 4.31
N SER A 233 -5.24 3.59 5.06
CA SER A 233 -4.48 3.96 6.25
C SER A 233 -4.90 3.06 7.42
N ALA A 234 -4.62 1.76 7.30
CA ALA A 234 -5.00 0.78 8.29
C ALA A 234 -3.79 -0.01 8.78
N CYS A 235 -3.61 -0.02 10.10
CA CYS A 235 -2.49 -0.73 10.71
C CYS A 235 -2.55 -2.24 10.39
N GLN A 236 -1.44 -2.79 9.88
CA GLN A 236 -1.17 -4.23 9.83
C GLN A 236 -1.15 -4.81 11.27
N THR A 237 -1.57 -6.02 11.63
CA THR A 237 -1.60 -7.35 10.98
C THR A 237 -0.24 -7.94 10.77
N ALA A 238 0.21 -8.53 11.87
CA ALA A 238 1.39 -9.33 11.91
C ALA A 238 1.29 -10.44 10.85
N LEU A 239 2.10 -10.30 9.79
CA LEU A 239 2.55 -11.40 8.95
C LEU A 239 3.51 -12.28 9.76
N SER A 240 3.02 -12.80 10.89
CA SER A 240 3.73 -13.77 11.72
C SER A 240 3.39 -15.16 11.21
N GLY A 241 3.91 -15.50 10.03
CA GLY A 241 3.78 -16.82 9.44
C GLY A 241 5.04 -17.17 8.68
N HIS A 242 5.72 -18.23 9.10
CA HIS A 242 6.87 -18.78 8.38
C HIS A 242 6.52 -19.01 6.90
N LEU A 243 7.38 -18.51 5.99
CA LEU A 243 7.45 -18.85 4.57
C LEU A 243 6.09 -18.95 3.86
N GLN A 244 5.37 -17.83 3.73
CA GLN A 244 4.23 -17.74 2.82
C GLN A 244 4.62 -17.08 1.48
N ASP A 245 3.90 -17.46 0.41
CA ASP A 245 4.13 -17.03 -0.98
C ASP A 245 3.76 -15.54 -1.26
N GLY A 246 3.51 -14.69 -0.24
CA GLY A 246 3.25 -13.26 -0.44
C GLY A 246 1.89 -12.96 -1.08
N ILE A 247 1.01 -13.95 -1.12
CA ILE A 247 -0.35 -13.82 -1.68
C ILE A 247 -1.20 -12.92 -0.79
N GLU A 248 -0.94 -12.91 0.51
CA GLU A 248 -1.67 -12.13 1.51
C GLU A 248 -1.33 -10.63 1.52
N ILE A 249 -0.20 -10.21 0.93
CA ILE A 249 0.10 -8.79 0.71
C ILE A 249 -0.93 -8.20 -0.27
N ALA A 250 -1.44 -9.03 -1.17
CA ALA A 250 -2.57 -8.74 -2.03
C ALA A 250 -3.90 -9.09 -1.32
N SER A 251 -4.07 -8.83 -0.03
CA SER A 251 -5.31 -9.16 0.70
C SER A 251 -6.40 -8.11 0.42
N VAL A 252 -6.70 -7.21 1.36
CA VAL A 252 -7.85 -6.29 1.21
C VAL A 252 -7.66 -5.33 0.04
N GLY A 253 -6.46 -4.76 -0.16
CA GLY A 253 -6.18 -3.86 -1.28
C GLY A 253 -6.41 -4.49 -2.66
N TYR A 254 -6.14 -5.80 -2.81
CA TYR A 254 -6.46 -6.53 -4.04
C TYR A 254 -7.95 -6.51 -4.35
N TYR A 255 -8.81 -6.65 -3.35
CA TYR A 255 -10.25 -6.66 -3.60
C TYR A 255 -10.79 -5.28 -3.96
N PHE A 256 -10.12 -4.19 -3.56
CA PHE A 256 -10.41 -2.87 -4.11
C PHE A 256 -10.03 -2.80 -5.60
N LEU A 257 -8.81 -3.21 -5.96
CA LEU A 257 -8.36 -3.26 -7.35
C LEU A 257 -9.26 -4.15 -8.23
N ASN A 258 -9.54 -5.37 -7.78
CA ASN A 258 -10.37 -6.34 -8.50
C ASN A 258 -11.86 -5.93 -8.56
N SER A 259 -12.30 -4.97 -7.74
CA SER A 259 -13.66 -4.40 -7.80
C SER A 259 -13.72 -3.09 -8.61
N GLY A 260 -12.63 -2.71 -9.27
CA GLY A 260 -12.58 -1.64 -10.26
C GLY A 260 -11.80 -0.38 -9.83
N THR A 261 -11.31 -0.31 -8.59
CA THR A 261 -10.43 0.80 -8.19
C THR A 261 -9.15 0.77 -9.02
N LYS A 262 -8.71 1.91 -9.54
CA LYS A 262 -7.52 1.96 -10.43
C LYS A 262 -6.18 1.85 -9.71
N ALA A 263 -6.07 2.38 -8.50
CA ALA A 263 -4.85 2.32 -7.69
C ALA A 263 -5.18 2.21 -6.20
N VAL A 264 -4.32 1.51 -5.45
CA VAL A 264 -4.43 1.36 -3.99
C VAL A 264 -3.09 1.67 -3.32
N ILE A 265 -3.12 2.45 -2.24
CA ILE A 265 -2.02 2.64 -1.29
C ILE A 265 -2.46 2.01 0.03
N ALA A 266 -1.63 1.13 0.60
CA ALA A 266 -1.91 0.39 1.83
C ALA A 266 -0.61 0.01 2.53
#